data_AF-A0A7V0LTV4-F1
#
_entry.id   AF-A0A7V0LTV4-F1
#
_cell.length_a   1.000
_cell.length_b   1.000
_cell.length_c   1.000
_cell.angle_alpha   90.00
_cell.angle_beta   90.00
_cell.angle_gamma   90.00
#
_symmetry.space_group_name_H-M   'P 1'
#
loop_
_entity.id
_entity.type
_entity.pdbx_description
1 polymer ?
#
loop_
_entity_poly.entity_id
_entity_poly.type
_entity_poly.pdbx_seq_one_letter_code
_entity_poly.pdbx_strand_id
1 'polypeptide(L)' 'MVDKMTKQIPPGYRKTIGIIPEDWEVKKLGNVFRLKSGETKPDDTRKYGNFPVYGGMVFLGFAFMLPI' A
#
# COMPACT_ATOMS: atom_id res chain seq x y z
N MET A 1 13.51 -23.36 -26.94
CA MET A 1 14.58 -22.37 -26.72
C MET A 1 13.94 -21.00 -26.81
N VAL A 2 13.65 -20.35 -25.68
CA VAL A 2 13.18 -18.97 -25.67
C VAL A 2 14.31 -18.16 -25.05
N ASP A 3 15.04 -17.43 -25.89
CA ASP A 3 16.11 -16.56 -25.45
C ASP A 3 15.53 -15.48 -24.52
N LYS A 4 15.97 -15.54 -23.26
CA LYS A 4 15.76 -14.45 -22.31
C LYS A 4 16.57 -13.25 -22.80
N MET A 5 15.91 -12.34 -23.51
CA MET A 5 16.46 -11.05 -23.86
C MET A 5 16.69 -10.23 -22.57
N THR A 6 17.89 -10.31 -21.99
CA THR A 6 18.26 -9.52 -20.81
C THR A 6 18.48 -8.07 -21.22
N LYS A 7 17.39 -7.29 -21.31
CA LYS A 7 17.49 -5.83 -21.48
C LYS A 7 18.23 -5.24 -20.28
N GLN A 8 19.38 -4.60 -20.53
CA GLN A 8 20.11 -3.86 -19.51
C GLN A 8 19.28 -2.63 -19.09
N ILE A 9 19.25 -2.34 -17.79
CA ILE A 9 18.49 -1.21 -17.24
C ILE A 9 19.26 0.08 -17.55
N PRO A 10 18.65 1.10 -18.19
CA PRO A 10 19.33 2.34 -18.50
C PRO A 10 19.81 3.08 -17.23
N PRO A 11 20.90 3.86 -17.29
CA PRO A 11 21.35 4.68 -16.17
C PRO A 11 20.24 5.60 -15.65
N GLY A 12 20.06 5.65 -14.32
CA GLY A 12 19.02 6.45 -13.67
C GLY A 12 17.66 5.74 -13.51
N TYR A 13 17.47 4.56 -14.08
CA TYR A 13 16.26 3.75 -13.92
C TYR A 13 16.50 2.58 -12.95
N ARG A 14 15.45 2.17 -12.23
CA ARG A 14 15.48 0.99 -11.35
C ARG A 14 14.80 -0.20 -12.03
N LYS A 15 15.19 -1.42 -11.66
CA LYS A 15 14.51 -2.65 -12.10
C LYS A 15 13.03 -2.57 -11.70
N THR A 16 12.14 -2.66 -12.69
CA THR A 16 10.69 -2.74 -12.47
C THR A 16 10.26 -4.21 -12.38
N ILE A 17 8.98 -4.49 -12.65
CA ILE A 17 8.39 -5.84 -12.60
C ILE A 17 8.88 -6.80 -13.69
N GLY A 18 9.72 -6.36 -14.63
CA GLY A 18 10.22 -7.19 -15.72
C GLY A 18 9.29 -7.16 -16.94
N ILE A 19 9.03 -8.33 -17.54
CA ILE A 19 8.11 -8.47 -18.68
C ILE A 19 6.67 -8.35 -18.15
N ILE A 20 5.90 -7.46 -18.75
CA ILE A 20 4.48 -7.27 -18.42
C ILE A 20 3.66 -8.27 -19.24
N PRO A 21 2.79 -9.09 -18.62
CA PRO A 21 1.90 -10.00 -19.35
C PRO A 21 0.90 -9.26 -20.26
N GLU A 22 0.48 -9.91 -21.35
CA GLU A 22 -0.46 -9.32 -22.33
C GLU A 22 -1.88 -9.13 -21.77
N ASP A 23 -2.26 -9.93 -20.77
CA ASP A 23 -3.54 -9.90 -20.07
C ASP A 23 -3.64 -8.78 -19.02
N TRP A 24 -2.54 -8.05 -18.76
CA TRP A 24 -2.54 -6.94 -17.80
C TRP A 24 -3.05 -5.66 -18.44
N GLU A 25 -4.07 -5.05 -17.83
CA GLU A 25 -4.63 -3.77 -18.24
C GLU A 25 -4.04 -2.60 -17.44
N VAL A 26 -3.90 -1.43 -18.09
CA VAL A 26 -3.50 -0.18 -17.43
C VAL A 26 -4.75 0.54 -16.92
N LYS A 27 -4.86 0.71 -15.59
CA LYS A 27 -5.96 1.44 -14.95
C LYS A 27 -5.46 2.61 -14.10
N LYS A 28 -6.26 3.68 -14.03
CA LYS A 28 -6.08 4.75 -13.04
C LYS A 28 -6.47 4.23 -11.66
N LEU A 29 -5.75 4.60 -10.60
CA LEU A 29 -6.05 4.17 -9.22
C LEU A 29 -7.50 4.45 -8.81
N GLY A 30 -8.03 5.62 -9.18
CA GLY A 30 -9.43 6.00 -8.90
C GLY A 30 -10.49 5.13 -9.59
N ASN A 31 -10.11 4.33 -10.59
CA ASN A 31 -11.01 3.38 -11.25
C ASN A 31 -11.07 2.03 -10.50
N VAL A 32 -10.13 1.77 -9.59
CA VAL A 32 -10.01 0.50 -8.87
C VAL A 32 -10.33 0.67 -7.37
N PHE A 33 -10.00 1.82 -6.79
CA PHE A 33 -10.22 2.10 -5.37
C PHE A 33 -10.77 3.52 -5.16
N ARG A 34 -11.57 3.69 -4.10
CA ARG A 34 -11.95 5.01 -3.58
C ARG A 34 -10.94 5.42 -2.51
N LEU A 35 -10.28 6.56 -2.72
CA LEU A 35 -9.39 7.14 -1.72
C LEU A 35 -10.20 7.88 -0.67
N LYS A 36 -9.88 7.68 0.61
CA LYS A 36 -10.44 8.41 1.75
C LYS A 36 -9.29 8.87 2.65
N SER A 37 -9.42 10.04 3.26
CA SER A 37 -8.55 10.43 4.38
C SER A 37 -8.80 9.50 5.57
N GLY A 38 -7.75 9.26 6.36
CA GLY A 38 -7.90 8.66 7.68
C GLY A 38 -8.74 9.56 8.59
N GLU A 39 -9.36 8.96 9.59
CA GLU A 39 -10.05 9.66 10.68
C GLU A 39 -9.04 10.20 11.69
N THR A 40 -9.47 11.17 12.49
CA THR A 40 -8.70 11.62 13.66
C THR A 40 -8.44 10.44 14.59
N LYS A 41 -7.19 10.31 15.06
CA LYS A 41 -6.84 9.25 16.01
C LYS A 41 -7.73 9.34 17.26
N PRO A 42 -8.10 8.20 17.87
CA PRO A 42 -8.68 8.20 19.21
C PRO A 42 -7.72 8.85 20.21
N ASP A 43 -8.25 9.55 21.21
CA ASP A 43 -7.45 10.16 22.27
C ASP A 43 -6.79 9.10 23.18
N ASP A 44 -7.43 7.93 23.30
CA ASP A 44 -6.94 6.80 24.11
C ASP A 44 -6.38 5.68 23.23
N THR A 45 -5.07 5.69 23.03
CA THR A 45 -4.32 4.59 22.40
C THR A 45 -3.58 3.79 23.47
N ARG A 46 -3.93 2.51 23.61
CA ARG A 46 -3.40 1.62 24.66
C ARG A 46 -2.43 0.57 24.10
N LYS A 47 -1.71 -0.10 25.01
CA LYS A 47 -0.81 -1.22 24.66
C LYS A 47 -1.55 -2.46 24.16
N TYR A 48 -2.82 -2.64 24.56
CA TYR A 48 -3.66 -3.77 24.16
C TYR A 48 -5.03 -3.26 23.71
N GLY A 49 -5.59 -3.88 22.68
CA GLY A 49 -6.89 -3.56 22.11
C GLY A 49 -7.14 -4.37 20.84
N ASN A 50 -8.35 -4.27 20.29
CA ASN A 50 -8.75 -5.10 19.14
C ASN A 50 -8.39 -4.45 17.79
N PHE A 51 -8.11 -3.15 17.79
CA PHE A 51 -7.90 -2.39 16.55
C PHE A 51 -6.57 -1.65 16.58
N PRO A 52 -5.60 -1.99 15.71
CA PRO A 52 -4.36 -1.25 15.62
C PRO A 52 -4.60 0.15 15.04
N VAL A 53 -3.97 1.15 15.63
CA VAL A 53 -4.03 2.55 15.19
C VAL A 53 -2.70 2.90 14.54
N TYR A 54 -2.76 3.33 13.27
CA TYR A 54 -1.60 3.74 12.49
C TYR A 54 -1.69 5.25 12.20
N GLY A 55 -0.61 5.98 12.50
CA GLY A 55 -0.44 7.37 12.10
C GLY A 55 0.38 7.49 10.82
N GLY A 56 0.61 8.73 10.38
CA GLY A 56 1.35 9.01 9.14
C GLY A 56 2.80 8.53 9.09
N MET A 57 3.39 8.12 10.22
CA MET A 57 4.76 7.61 10.29
C MET A 57 4.94 6.32 11.10
N VAL A 58 4.01 5.96 11.99
CA VAL A 58 4.26 4.87 12.95
C VAL A 58 2.96 4.23 13.45
N PHE A 59 3.10 3.01 13.95
CA PHE A 59 2.11 2.36 14.81
C PHE A 59 1.98 3.13 16.13
N LEU A 60 0.76 3.54 16.49
CA LEU A 60 0.48 4.38 17.66
C LEU A 60 -0.01 3.59 18.88
N GLY A 61 -0.52 2.38 18.68
CA GLY A 61 -1.10 1.56 19.74
C GLY A 61 -2.39 0.90 19.28
N PHE A 62 -3.21 0.47 20.22
CA PHE A 62 -4.49 -0.16 19.96
C PHE A 62 -5.64 0.65 20.53
N ALA A 63 -6.77 0.67 19.82
CA ALA A 63 -8.05 1.18 20.29
C ALA A 63 -9.00 0.00 20.59
N PHE A 64 -9.94 0.24 21.49
CA PHE A 64 -11.14 -0.57 21.63
C PHE A 64 -12.29 0.13 20.91
N MET A 65 -13.23 -0.64 20.37
CA MET A 65 -14.46 -0.07 19.82
C MET A 65 -15.16 0.71 20.93
N LEU A 66 -15.22 2.04 20.79
CA LEU A 66 -16.07 2.83 21.67
C LEU A 66 -17.52 2.49 21.31
N PRO A 67 -18.35 2.09 22.29
CA PRO A 67 -19.79 1.99 22.03
C PRO A 67 -20.27 3.39 21.65
N ILE A 68 -20.95 3.45 20.49
CA ILE A 68 -21.60 4.65 19.98
C ILE A 68 -22.78 4.99 20.88
#